data_AF-A0A5D0TD41-F1
#
_entry.id   AF-A0A5D0TD41-F1
#
_cell.length_a   1.000
_cell.length_b   1.000
_cell.length_c   1.000
_cell.angle_alpha   90.00
_cell.angle_beta   90.00
_cell.angle_gamma   90.00
#
_symmetry.space_group_name_H-M   'P 1'
#
loop_
_entity.id
_entity.type
_entity.pdbx_description
1 polymer ?
#
loop_
_entity_poly.entity_id
_entity_poly.type
_entity_poly.pdbx_seq_one_letter_code
_entity_poly.pdbx_strand_id
1 'polypeptide(L)'
;MSRADEGRDTYREFTDAVNMKPGELSKWLETDESKHVGWRKKGTKAGESVGHESGRRILDLLRRKRAELSEADFRHMRKVVGYVRRHMAQRPSGDVRDTKWRFSLMNWGHDPLKGPLPPPGGPSRRALERRGSPPKSRRGVGRQPAERRSSRRAS
;
A
#
# COMPACT_ATOMS: atom_id res chain seq x y z
N MET A 1 -19.19 -13.49 11.72
CA MET A 1 -19.04 -12.41 10.71
C MET A 1 -19.89 -12.77 9.51
N SER A 2 -20.58 -11.81 8.90
CA SER A 2 -21.37 -12.08 7.69
C SER A 2 -20.49 -12.11 6.43
N ARG A 3 -20.94 -12.75 5.34
CA ARG A 3 -20.25 -12.69 4.02
C ARG A 3 -19.98 -11.25 3.57
N ALA A 4 -20.86 -10.31 3.92
CA ALA A 4 -20.69 -8.89 3.61
C ALA A 4 -19.57 -8.24 4.42
N ASP A 5 -19.38 -8.67 5.68
CA ASP A 5 -18.26 -8.24 6.53
C ASP A 5 -16.93 -8.78 5.99
N GLU A 6 -16.88 -10.06 5.65
CA GLU A 6 -15.70 -10.71 5.07
C GLU A 6 -15.27 -10.05 3.75
N GLY A 7 -16.23 -9.68 2.90
CA GLY A 7 -15.97 -8.94 1.68
C GLY A 7 -15.46 -7.50 1.93
N ARG A 8 -15.98 -6.82 2.96
CA ARG A 8 -15.48 -5.50 3.40
C ARG A 8 -14.02 -5.58 3.85
N ASP A 9 -13.71 -6.54 4.72
CA ASP A 9 -12.36 -6.70 5.26
C ASP A 9 -11.37 -7.12 4.17
N THR A 10 -11.76 -8.06 3.29
CA THR A 10 -10.94 -8.47 2.14
C THR A 10 -10.60 -7.29 1.24
N TYR A 11 -11.59 -6.45 0.89
CA TYR A 11 -11.35 -5.30 0.04
C TYR A 11 -10.42 -4.28 0.70
N ARG A 12 -10.64 -3.99 1.98
CA ARG A 12 -9.78 -3.09 2.76
C ARG A 12 -8.33 -3.59 2.75
N GLU A 13 -8.13 -4.84 3.16
CA GLU A 13 -6.79 -5.43 3.23
C GLU A 13 -6.10 -5.49 1.86
N PHE A 14 -6.86 -5.76 0.79
CA PHE A 14 -6.35 -5.70 -0.57
C PHE A 14 -5.86 -4.29 -0.94
N THR A 15 -6.64 -3.26 -0.62
CA THR A 15 -6.23 -1.87 -0.88
C THR A 15 -5.07 -1.38 -0.01
N ASP A 16 -4.84 -2.01 1.15
CA ASP A 16 -3.66 -1.76 1.98
C ASP A 16 -2.42 -2.51 1.45
N ALA A 17 -2.62 -3.72 0.89
CA ALA A 17 -1.57 -4.55 0.31
C ALA A 17 -1.11 -4.04 -1.06
N VAL A 18 -2.01 -3.60 -1.92
CA VAL A 18 -1.68 -3.07 -3.26
C VAL A 18 -1.45 -1.57 -3.17
N ASN A 19 -0.18 -1.16 -3.11
CA ASN A 19 0.22 0.23 -2.91
C ASN A 19 0.79 0.92 -4.18
N MET A 20 0.88 0.19 -5.29
CA MET A 20 1.20 0.73 -6.61
C MET A 20 -0.07 1.24 -7.30
N LYS A 21 0.01 2.42 -7.91
CA LYS A 21 -1.12 2.96 -8.69
C LYS A 21 -1.31 2.13 -9.98
N PRO A 22 -2.51 2.10 -10.59
CA PRO A 22 -2.75 1.38 -11.85
C PRO A 22 -1.73 1.73 -12.95
N GLY A 23 -1.41 3.02 -13.12
CA GLY A 23 -0.42 3.44 -14.12
C GLY A 23 1.01 3.01 -13.80
N GLU A 24 1.39 2.92 -12.53
CA GLU A 24 2.71 2.40 -12.13
C GLU A 24 2.80 0.89 -12.33
N LEU A 25 1.78 0.15 -11.90
CA LEU A 25 1.72 -1.29 -12.08
C LEU A 25 1.70 -1.67 -13.56
N SER A 26 0.92 -0.96 -14.40
CA SER A 26 0.91 -1.18 -15.85
C SER A 26 2.30 -1.03 -16.45
N LYS A 27 3.00 0.08 -16.16
CA LYS A 27 4.36 0.34 -16.66
C LYS A 27 5.35 -0.71 -16.16
N TRP A 28 5.24 -1.12 -14.90
CA TRP A 28 6.08 -2.17 -14.33
C TRP A 28 5.86 -3.51 -15.05
N LEU A 29 4.61 -3.88 -15.33
CA LEU A 29 4.30 -5.13 -16.02
C LEU A 29 4.84 -5.20 -17.45
N GLU A 30 5.13 -4.05 -18.07
CA GLU A 30 5.72 -4.01 -19.40
C GLU A 30 7.24 -4.28 -19.42
N THR A 31 7.92 -4.22 -18.27
CA THR A 31 9.38 -4.41 -18.21
C THR A 31 9.79 -5.89 -18.29
N ASP A 32 11.04 -6.13 -18.68
CA ASP A 32 11.56 -7.49 -18.81
C ASP A 32 11.80 -8.13 -17.44
N GLU A 33 12.21 -7.36 -16.44
CA GLU A 33 12.33 -7.84 -15.06
C GLU A 33 11.00 -8.42 -14.56
N SER A 34 9.90 -7.71 -14.80
CA SER A 34 8.57 -8.15 -14.44
C SER A 34 8.19 -9.47 -15.13
N LYS A 35 8.43 -9.59 -16.43
CA LYS A 35 8.14 -10.81 -17.22
C LYS A 35 8.99 -12.00 -16.78
N HIS A 36 10.22 -11.75 -16.32
CA HIS A 36 11.18 -12.80 -16.03
C HIS A 36 11.19 -13.28 -14.57
N VAL A 37 10.65 -12.50 -13.64
CA VAL A 37 10.64 -12.80 -12.20
C VAL A 37 9.42 -13.62 -11.77
N GLY A 38 9.66 -14.62 -10.92
CA GLY A 38 8.64 -15.41 -10.25
C GLY A 38 8.57 -16.87 -10.73
N TRP A 39 7.69 -17.64 -10.07
CA TRP A 39 7.49 -19.04 -10.40
C TRP A 39 6.68 -19.20 -11.70
N ARG A 40 7.14 -20.08 -12.59
CA ARG A 40 6.46 -20.46 -13.82
C ARG A 40 5.80 -21.81 -13.60
N LYS A 41 4.50 -21.91 -13.90
CA LYS A 41 3.82 -23.21 -13.91
C LYS A 41 4.17 -23.94 -15.20
N LYS A 42 4.52 -25.22 -15.12
CA LYS A 42 4.73 -26.05 -16.33
C LYS A 42 3.42 -26.07 -17.12
N GLY A 43 3.44 -25.60 -18.38
CA GLY A 43 2.28 -25.58 -19.28
C GLY A 43 1.43 -24.30 -19.31
N THR A 44 1.86 -23.18 -18.71
CA THR A 44 1.19 -21.88 -18.97
C THR A 44 1.52 -21.37 -20.38
N LYS A 45 0.53 -20.75 -21.05
CA LYS A 45 0.71 -20.12 -22.36
C LYS A 45 1.92 -19.15 -22.29
N ALA A 46 2.89 -19.34 -23.18
CA ALA A 46 4.06 -18.48 -23.37
C ALA A 46 5.09 -18.36 -22.22
N GLY A 47 5.08 -19.24 -21.21
CA GLY A 47 6.15 -19.23 -20.19
C GLY A 47 6.10 -18.05 -19.20
N GLU A 48 4.94 -17.41 -19.07
CA GLU A 48 4.70 -16.32 -18.13
C GLU A 48 4.72 -16.78 -16.66
N SER A 49 5.21 -15.93 -15.75
CA SER A 49 5.20 -16.21 -14.32
C SER A 49 3.82 -15.98 -13.69
N VAL A 50 3.50 -16.74 -12.63
CA VAL A 50 2.23 -16.60 -11.88
C VAL A 50 2.09 -15.20 -11.27
N GLY A 51 3.21 -14.57 -10.91
CA GLY A 51 3.20 -13.20 -10.38
C GLY A 51 2.79 -12.20 -11.45
N HIS A 52 3.35 -12.30 -12.65
CA HIS A 52 3.03 -11.41 -13.76
C HIS A 52 1.55 -11.52 -14.18
N GLU A 53 1.02 -12.74 -14.26
CA GLU A 53 -0.39 -13.00 -14.54
C GLU A 53 -1.28 -12.36 -13.46
N SER A 54 -0.89 -12.53 -12.19
CA SER A 54 -1.57 -11.91 -11.06
C SER A 54 -1.57 -10.39 -11.14
N GLY A 55 -0.45 -9.78 -11.55
CA GLY A 55 -0.33 -8.34 -11.74
C GLY A 55 -1.33 -7.78 -12.74
N ARG A 56 -1.51 -8.45 -13.89
CA ARG A 56 -2.54 -8.04 -14.86
C ARG A 56 -3.94 -8.10 -14.27
N ARG A 57 -4.25 -9.18 -13.54
CA ARG A 57 -5.55 -9.31 -12.89
C ARG A 57 -5.76 -8.24 -11.82
N ILE A 58 -4.74 -7.89 -11.06
CA ILE A 58 -4.78 -6.78 -10.09
C ILE A 58 -5.07 -5.46 -10.82
N LEU A 59 -4.42 -5.20 -11.95
CA LEU A 59 -4.65 -3.99 -12.75
C LEU A 59 -6.12 -3.87 -13.18
N ASP A 60 -6.72 -4.98 -13.62
CA ASP A 60 -8.14 -5.02 -13.98
C ASP A 60 -9.05 -4.76 -12.76
N LEU A 61 -8.73 -5.36 -11.61
CA LEU A 61 -9.48 -5.16 -10.37
C LEU A 61 -9.40 -3.71 -9.87
N LEU A 62 -8.25 -3.04 -10.02
CA LEU A 62 -8.08 -1.64 -9.63
C LEU A 62 -8.89 -0.68 -10.51
N ARG A 63 -9.29 -1.10 -11.73
CA ARG A 63 -10.10 -0.29 -12.66
C ARG A 63 -11.61 -0.47 -12.46
N ARG A 64 -12.04 -1.51 -11.74
CA ARG A 64 -13.45 -1.84 -11.51
C ARG A 64 -14.00 -1.17 -10.26
N LYS A 65 -15.31 -0.89 -10.26
CA LYS A 65 -16.00 -0.41 -9.06
C LYS A 65 -16.22 -1.56 -8.09
N ARG A 66 -16.22 -1.26 -6.79
CA ARG A 66 -16.42 -2.27 -5.74
C ARG A 66 -17.75 -3.05 -5.90
N ALA A 67 -18.81 -2.38 -6.37
CA ALA A 67 -20.12 -3.00 -6.60
C ALA A 67 -20.12 -4.03 -7.75
N GLU A 68 -19.12 -4.00 -8.61
CA GLU A 68 -18.99 -4.90 -9.76
C GLU A 68 -18.18 -6.16 -9.41
N LEU A 69 -17.58 -6.24 -8.22
CA LEU A 69 -16.67 -7.33 -7.84
C LEU A 69 -17.44 -8.63 -7.57
N SER A 70 -16.99 -9.70 -8.20
CA SER A 70 -17.52 -11.06 -8.02
C SER A 70 -16.86 -11.78 -6.83
N GLU A 71 -17.43 -12.89 -6.37
CA GLU A 71 -16.77 -13.74 -5.37
C GLU A 71 -15.41 -14.28 -5.88
N ALA A 72 -15.27 -14.50 -7.19
CA ALA A 72 -13.99 -14.90 -7.78
C ALA A 72 -12.93 -13.80 -7.65
N ASP A 73 -13.35 -12.54 -7.68
CA ASP A 73 -12.49 -11.37 -7.48
C ASP A 73 -12.07 -11.26 -6.02
N PHE A 74 -13.00 -11.41 -5.08
CA PHE A 74 -12.67 -11.47 -3.65
C PHE A 74 -11.73 -12.63 -3.32
N ARG A 75 -11.91 -13.82 -3.91
CA ARG A 75 -10.95 -14.94 -3.76
C ARG A 75 -9.55 -14.56 -4.25
N HIS A 76 -9.45 -13.85 -5.38
CA HIS A 76 -8.15 -13.39 -5.88
C HIS A 76 -7.54 -12.33 -4.97
N MET A 77 -8.34 -11.38 -4.46
CA MET A 77 -7.89 -10.38 -3.48
C MET A 77 -7.29 -11.04 -2.23
N ARG A 78 -7.95 -12.07 -1.67
CA ARG A 78 -7.40 -12.84 -0.53
C ARG A 78 -6.06 -13.49 -0.88
N LYS A 79 -5.93 -14.07 -2.09
CA LYS A 79 -4.67 -14.64 -2.58
C LYS A 79 -3.56 -13.58 -2.63
N VAL A 80 -3.87 -12.38 -3.13
CA VAL A 80 -2.91 -11.26 -3.22
C VAL A 80 -2.47 -10.82 -1.82
N VAL A 81 -3.42 -10.58 -0.90
CA VAL A 81 -3.11 -10.19 0.48
C VAL A 81 -2.22 -11.23 1.15
N GLY A 82 -2.57 -12.51 1.05
CA GLY A 82 -1.79 -13.60 1.64
C GLY A 82 -0.39 -13.73 1.05
N TYR A 83 -0.24 -13.53 -0.26
CA TYR A 83 1.07 -13.53 -0.92
C TYR A 83 1.94 -12.37 -0.44
N VAL A 84 1.43 -11.13 -0.51
CA VAL A 84 2.17 -9.92 -0.13
C VAL A 84 2.60 -10.00 1.33
N ARG A 85 1.72 -10.38 2.26
CA ARG A 85 2.07 -10.52 3.69
C ARG A 85 3.19 -11.53 3.91
N ARG A 86 3.07 -12.73 3.33
CA ARG A 86 4.08 -13.78 3.48
C ARG A 86 5.43 -13.38 2.88
N HIS A 87 5.44 -12.76 1.70
CA HIS A 87 6.68 -12.32 1.06
C HIS A 87 7.31 -11.13 1.78
N MET A 88 6.52 -10.22 2.32
CA MET A 88 7.02 -9.12 3.16
C MET A 88 7.69 -9.62 4.44
N ALA A 89 7.18 -10.69 5.06
CA ALA A 89 7.81 -11.32 6.22
C ALA A 89 9.17 -11.98 5.91
N GLN A 90 9.42 -12.29 4.62
CA GLN A 90 10.67 -12.90 4.13
C GLN A 90 11.63 -11.85 3.56
N ARG A 91 11.56 -10.60 4.04
CA ARG A 91 12.40 -9.51 3.54
C ARG A 91 13.90 -9.82 3.73
N PRO A 92 14.71 -9.81 2.65
CA PRO A 92 16.15 -9.97 2.75
C PRO A 92 16.79 -8.82 3.54
N SER A 93 17.94 -9.09 4.16
CA SER A 93 18.80 -8.04 4.71
C SER A 93 19.47 -7.24 3.59
N GLY A 94 19.88 -6.00 3.90
CA GLY A 94 20.58 -5.12 2.97
C GLY A 94 19.67 -4.32 2.03
N ASP A 95 20.24 -3.84 0.93
CA ASP A 95 19.51 -3.09 -0.09
C ASP A 95 18.66 -4.04 -0.94
N VAL A 96 17.38 -3.72 -1.05
CA VAL A 96 16.38 -4.53 -1.77
C VAL A 96 15.91 -3.88 -3.07
N ARG A 97 16.44 -2.70 -3.44
CA ARG A 97 15.99 -1.91 -4.60
C ARG A 97 15.95 -2.71 -5.90
N ASP A 98 17.00 -3.47 -6.19
CA ASP A 98 17.13 -4.18 -7.46
C ASP A 98 17.21 -5.69 -7.24
N THR A 99 16.22 -6.22 -6.51
CA THR A 99 16.18 -7.63 -6.11
C THR A 99 14.96 -8.35 -6.68
N LYS A 100 15.14 -9.63 -6.99
CA LYS A 100 14.03 -10.52 -7.39
C LYS A 100 12.91 -10.55 -6.34
N TRP A 101 13.24 -10.36 -5.07
CA TRP A 101 12.26 -10.25 -3.98
C TRP A 101 11.34 -9.05 -4.17
N ARG A 102 11.90 -7.85 -4.38
CA ARG A 102 11.12 -6.63 -4.63
C ARG A 102 10.35 -6.74 -5.94
N PHE A 103 10.99 -7.18 -7.01
CA PHE A 103 10.37 -7.32 -8.33
C PHE A 103 9.17 -8.28 -8.28
N SER A 104 9.28 -9.36 -7.52
CA SER A 104 8.16 -10.28 -7.31
C SER A 104 7.03 -9.63 -6.52
N LEU A 105 7.30 -8.82 -5.50
CA LEU A 105 6.24 -8.05 -4.81
C LEU A 105 5.57 -7.03 -5.73
N MET A 106 6.33 -6.38 -6.61
CA MET A 106 5.81 -5.40 -7.58
C MET A 106 4.92 -6.06 -8.63
N ASN A 107 5.21 -7.30 -9.04
CA ASN A 107 4.29 -8.11 -9.85
C ASN A 107 2.95 -8.36 -9.16
N TRP A 108 2.90 -8.29 -7.83
CA TRP A 108 1.68 -8.39 -7.03
C TRP A 108 1.13 -7.02 -6.58
N GLY A 109 1.59 -5.93 -7.21
CA GLY A 109 1.10 -4.58 -6.96
C GLY A 109 1.61 -3.94 -5.66
N HIS A 110 2.60 -4.55 -5.01
CA HIS A 110 3.21 -4.03 -3.78
C HIS A 110 4.65 -3.59 -4.02
N ASP A 111 4.94 -2.30 -3.83
CA ASP A 111 6.31 -1.82 -3.71
C ASP A 111 6.69 -1.67 -2.22
N PRO A 112 7.62 -2.50 -1.71
CA PRO A 112 8.08 -2.45 -0.32
C PRO A 112 8.84 -1.17 0.04
N LEU A 113 9.18 -0.32 -0.92
CA LEU A 113 9.82 0.98 -0.67
C LEU A 113 8.81 2.11 -0.39
N LYS A 114 7.50 1.87 -0.58
CA LYS A 114 6.42 2.86 -0.34
C LYS A 114 5.86 2.86 1.08
N GLY A 115 6.58 2.27 2.05
CA GLY A 115 6.18 2.25 3.46
C GLY A 115 5.50 0.95 3.91
N PRO A 116 5.31 0.79 5.23
CA PRO A 116 4.98 -0.50 5.86
C PRO A 116 3.56 -0.97 5.52
N LEU A 117 3.38 -2.30 5.51
CA LEU A 117 2.07 -2.92 5.39
C LEU A 117 1.38 -2.91 6.76
N PRO A 118 0.16 -2.34 6.89
CA PRO A 118 -0.56 -2.36 8.17
C PRO A 118 -0.82 -3.79 8.68
N PRO A 119 -0.87 -4.00 10.01
CA PRO A 119 -1.25 -5.29 10.57
C PRO A 119 -2.70 -5.65 10.18
N PRO A 120 -3.04 -6.94 10.08
CA PRO A 120 -4.42 -7.37 9.84
C PRO A 120 -5.36 -6.77 10.91
N GLY A 121 -6.53 -6.29 10.49
CA GLY A 121 -7.49 -5.65 11.39
C GLY A 121 -7.07 -4.29 11.98
N GLY A 122 -5.87 -3.78 11.67
CA GLY A 122 -5.40 -2.47 12.11
C GLY A 122 -5.98 -1.29 11.30
N PRO A 123 -5.61 -0.04 11.66
CA PRO A 123 -5.96 1.12 10.87
C PRO A 123 -5.43 1.01 9.43
N SER A 124 -6.25 1.35 8.44
CA SER A 124 -5.84 1.32 7.04
C SER A 124 -4.68 2.29 6.78
N ARG A 125 -3.92 2.06 5.69
CA ARG A 125 -2.80 2.92 5.29
C ARG A 125 -3.24 4.39 5.15
N ARG A 126 -4.40 4.62 4.53
CA ARG A 126 -5.00 5.96 4.42
C ARG A 126 -5.35 6.59 5.77
N ALA A 127 -5.78 5.77 6.75
CA ALA A 127 -6.07 6.27 8.09
C ALA A 127 -4.79 6.67 8.83
N LEU A 128 -3.69 5.93 8.64
CA LEU A 128 -2.38 6.26 9.19
C LEU A 128 -1.82 7.55 8.55
N GLU A 129 -1.91 7.69 7.24
CA GLU A 129 -1.48 8.89 6.49
C GLU A 129 -2.21 10.16 6.98
N ARG A 130 -3.53 10.07 7.22
CA ARG A 130 -4.32 11.19 7.74
C ARG A 130 -3.95 11.57 9.18
N ARG A 131 -3.51 10.61 10.01
CA ARG A 131 -3.10 10.86 11.40
C ARG A 131 -1.65 11.35 11.51
N GLY A 132 -0.83 11.13 10.48
CA GLY A 132 0.59 11.50 10.44
C GLY A 132 0.92 12.92 9.95
N SER A 133 -0.07 13.74 9.59
CA SER A 133 0.15 15.16 9.28
C SER A 133 -0.35 16.03 10.44
N PRO A 134 0.53 16.62 11.27
CA PRO A 134 0.09 17.68 12.18
C PRO A 134 -0.41 18.87 11.35
N PRO A 135 -1.49 19.56 11.75
CA PRO A 135 -1.89 20.79 11.08
C PRO A 135 -0.72 21.78 11.16
N LYS A 136 -0.34 22.39 10.02
CA LYS A 136 0.55 23.56 10.02
C LYS A 136 -0.04 24.54 11.02
N SER A 137 0.70 24.83 12.08
CA SER A 137 0.28 25.75 13.13
C SER A 137 -0.27 27.01 12.48
N ARG A 138 -1.55 27.31 12.73
CA ARG A 138 -2.10 28.62 12.42
C ARG A 138 -1.24 29.59 13.20
N ARG A 139 -0.47 30.40 12.46
CA ARG A 139 0.36 31.48 12.96
C ARG A 139 -0.52 32.32 13.89
N GLY A 140 -0.32 32.18 15.20
CA GLY A 140 -1.06 32.90 16.22
C GLY A 140 -0.69 34.38 16.13
N VAL A 141 -1.65 35.18 15.70
CA VAL A 141 -1.60 36.63 15.86
C VAL A 141 -1.86 36.95 17.33
N GLY A 142 -0.90 37.61 17.96
CA GLY A 142 -1.12 38.66 18.96
C GLY A 142 -1.47 38.24 20.39
N ARG A 143 -0.49 38.39 21.30
CA ARG A 143 -0.66 39.28 22.46
C ARG A 143 0.73 39.63 23.04
N GLN A 144 1.13 40.89 22.92
CA GLN A 144 2.27 41.42 23.68
C GLN A 144 1.84 41.55 25.16
N PRO A 145 2.70 41.20 26.14
CA PRO A 145 2.45 41.55 27.52
C PRO A 145 2.75 43.03 27.76
N ALA A 146 1.84 43.72 28.44
CA ALA A 146 1.97 45.11 28.83
C ALA A 146 3.09 45.29 29.87
N GLU A 147 4.05 46.16 29.58
CA GLU A 147 5.05 46.63 30.54
C GLU A 147 4.35 47.41 31.68
N ARG A 148 4.45 46.89 32.91
CA ARG A 148 4.15 47.66 34.11
C ARG A 148 5.36 48.54 34.43
N ARG A 149 5.24 49.83 34.11
CA ARG A 149 6.02 50.91 34.74
C ARG A 149 5.74 50.91 36.24
N SER A 150 6.78 50.70 37.05
CA SER A 150 6.81 51.14 38.45
C SER A 150 7.90 52.20 38.59
N SER A 151 7.43 53.42 38.78
CA SER A 151 8.19 54.64 39.05
C SER A 151 8.84 54.61 40.43
N ARG A 152 10.08 55.10 40.47
CA ARG A 152 10.77 55.58 41.67
C ARG A 152 10.02 56.78 42.31
N ARG A 153 9.97 56.79 43.65
CA ARG A 153 9.97 57.97 44.54
C ARG A 153 10.40 57.42 45.92
N ALA A 154 11.62 57.66 46.41
CA ALA A 154 12.12 58.89 47.03
C ALA A 154 11.34 59.30 48.29
N SER A 155 11.77 58.82 49.46
CA SER A 155 12.34 59.60 50.59
C SER A 155 12.76 58.64 51.69
#